data_AF-A0A2S0Q5D4-F1
#
_entry.id   AF-A0A2S0Q5D4-F1
#
_cell.length_a   1.000
_cell.length_b   1.000
_cell.length_c   1.000
_cell.angle_alpha   90.00
_cell.angle_beta   90.00
_cell.angle_gamma   90.00
#
_symmetry.space_group_name_H-M   'P 1'
#
loop_
_entity.id
_entity.type
_entity.pdbx_description
1 polymer ?
#
loop_
_entity_poly.entity_id
_entity_poly.type
_entity_poly.pdbx_seq_one_letter_code
_entity_poly.pdbx_strand_id
1 'polypeptide(L)'
;MLENRDYTLIIDKSGSMATPDQKGGRTRWVSAQESTLALASKCEQFDPDGITIYLFSGRFKRYDNVTAAKVTQIFQENDPSGSTDLASVLKHATDDYFQRKSSGQTKPNGEIILVVTDGEPDDRKAVMKVIIETSRRLDTEQELGISFIQVGTDAQATRFLKILDDDLQSAGAKFDICDTITMEDMEDVSLSEVLLNAITD
;
A
#
# COMPACT_ATOMS: atom_id res chain seq x y z
N MET A 1 8.13 0.97 17.25
CA MET A 1 7.42 0.07 16.31
C MET A 1 7.67 0.45 14.85
N LEU A 2 7.87 1.74 14.55
CA LEU A 2 8.18 2.24 13.20
C LEU A 2 9.68 2.18 12.83
N GLU A 3 10.60 2.33 13.78
CA GLU A 3 12.04 2.12 13.51
C GLU A 3 12.37 0.65 13.25
N ASN A 4 13.52 0.37 12.62
CA ASN A 4 13.99 -0.99 12.33
C ASN A 4 12.94 -1.83 11.58
N ARG A 5 12.28 -1.21 10.60
CA ARG A 5 11.22 -1.76 9.78
C ARG A 5 11.47 -1.38 8.32
N ASP A 6 11.10 -2.27 7.41
CA ASP A 6 11.10 -2.01 5.97
C ASP A 6 9.79 -1.33 5.55
N TYR A 7 9.84 -0.48 4.52
CA TYR A 7 8.63 0.15 3.98
C TYR A 7 8.49 -0.10 2.48
N THR A 8 7.29 -0.49 2.08
CA THR A 8 6.90 -0.67 0.68
C THR A 8 5.70 0.20 0.35
N LEU A 9 5.79 0.95 -0.76
CA LEU A 9 4.65 1.66 -1.35
C LEU A 9 4.21 0.95 -2.63
N ILE A 10 2.94 0.57 -2.70
CA ILE A 10 2.30 0.03 -3.90
C ILE A 10 1.36 1.11 -4.43
N ILE A 11 1.67 1.64 -5.61
CA ILE A 11 0.99 2.79 -6.20
C ILE A 11 0.20 2.34 -7.42
N ASP A 12 -1.09 2.64 -7.39
CA ASP A 12 -2.00 2.40 -8.50
C ASP A 12 -1.75 3.39 -9.65
N LYS A 13 -1.57 2.86 -10.85
CA LYS A 13 -1.42 3.57 -12.13
C LYS A 13 -2.54 3.15 -13.11
N SER A 14 -3.60 2.48 -12.67
CA SER A 14 -4.73 2.13 -13.52
C SER A 14 -5.36 3.35 -14.20
N GLY A 15 -6.11 3.11 -15.28
CA GLY A 15 -6.69 4.20 -16.08
C GLY A 15 -7.63 5.13 -15.30
N SER A 16 -8.27 4.64 -14.23
CA SER A 16 -9.14 5.45 -13.35
C SER A 16 -8.38 6.57 -12.65
N MET A 17 -7.06 6.42 -12.44
CA MET A 17 -6.21 7.44 -11.82
C MET A 17 -6.13 8.73 -12.66
N ALA A 18 -6.50 8.71 -13.94
CA ALA A 18 -6.61 9.91 -14.78
C ALA A 18 -7.87 10.76 -14.50
N THR A 19 -8.79 10.29 -13.65
CA THR A 19 -10.07 10.98 -13.39
C THR A 19 -9.83 12.32 -12.68
N PRO A 20 -10.32 13.46 -13.24
CA PRO A 20 -10.10 14.80 -12.70
C PRO A 20 -11.17 15.20 -11.66
N ASP A 21 -11.35 14.37 -10.63
CA ASP A 21 -12.38 14.55 -9.58
C ASP A 21 -11.83 14.99 -8.22
N GLN A 22 -10.54 15.35 -8.17
CA GLN A 22 -9.89 15.80 -6.95
C GLN A 22 -10.03 17.32 -6.78
N LYS A 23 -9.71 17.81 -5.58
CA LYS A 23 -9.72 19.24 -5.23
C LYS A 23 -8.97 20.07 -6.28
N GLY A 24 -9.64 21.10 -6.80
CA GLY A 24 -9.09 21.97 -7.85
C GLY A 24 -9.12 21.38 -9.26
N GLY A 25 -9.86 20.28 -9.50
CA GLY A 25 -9.92 19.61 -10.81
C GLY A 25 -8.66 18.80 -11.14
N ARG A 26 -7.84 18.49 -10.12
CA ARG A 26 -6.66 17.64 -10.27
C ARG A 26 -7.08 16.20 -10.53
N THR A 27 -6.22 15.44 -11.21
CA THR A 27 -6.43 14.00 -11.37
C THR A 27 -6.08 13.27 -10.08
N ARG A 28 -6.68 12.09 -9.87
CA ARG A 28 -6.33 11.17 -8.78
C ARG A 28 -4.83 10.85 -8.77
N TRP A 29 -4.22 10.69 -9.94
CA TRP A 29 -2.77 10.51 -10.11
C TRP A 29 -1.94 11.65 -9.51
N VAL A 30 -2.33 12.90 -9.76
CA VAL A 30 -1.64 14.08 -9.22
C VAL A 30 -1.81 14.15 -7.70
N SER A 31 -3.02 13.90 -7.18
CA SER A 31 -3.23 13.84 -5.73
C SER A 31 -2.42 12.71 -5.07
N ALA A 32 -2.40 11.53 -5.68
CA ALA A 32 -1.64 10.38 -5.20
C ALA A 32 -0.13 10.67 -5.17
N GLN A 33 0.40 11.44 -6.13
CA GLN A 33 1.80 11.85 -6.13
C GLN A 33 2.18 12.63 -4.86
N GLU A 34 1.35 13.60 -4.46
CA GLU A 34 1.62 14.43 -3.28
C GLU A 34 1.63 13.59 -2.00
N SER A 35 0.61 12.74 -1.81
CA SER A 35 0.52 11.84 -0.66
C SER A 35 1.64 10.82 -0.64
N THR A 36 1.95 10.20 -1.78
CA THR A 36 3.04 9.22 -1.88
C THR A 36 4.38 9.86 -1.55
N LEU A 37 4.64 11.08 -2.04
CA LEU A 37 5.88 11.79 -1.74
C LEU A 37 6.01 12.09 -0.23
N ALA A 38 4.91 12.50 0.41
CA ALA A 38 4.87 12.77 1.84
C ALA A 38 5.14 11.49 2.66
N LEU A 39 4.48 10.39 2.30
CA LEU A 39 4.67 9.08 2.93
C LEU A 39 6.10 8.56 2.72
N ALA A 40 6.60 8.58 1.48
CA ALA A 40 7.96 8.17 1.16
C ALA A 40 9.01 8.95 1.97
N SER A 41 8.85 10.28 2.06
CA SER A 41 9.73 11.14 2.85
C SER A 41 9.64 10.84 4.35
N LYS A 42 8.49 10.35 4.83
CA LYS A 42 8.32 9.95 6.23
C LYS A 42 8.93 8.58 6.50
N CYS A 43 8.71 7.61 5.62
CA CYS A 43 9.29 6.26 5.70
C CYS A 43 10.82 6.30 5.66
N GLU A 44 11.40 7.14 4.79
CA GLU A 44 12.86 7.33 4.68
C GLU A 44 13.52 7.79 5.99
N GLN A 45 12.77 8.42 6.91
CA GLN A 45 13.29 8.77 8.25
C GLN A 45 13.50 7.55 9.16
N PHE A 46 12.75 6.46 8.90
CA PHE A 46 12.79 5.23 9.68
C PHE A 46 13.56 4.10 8.96
N ASP A 47 13.79 4.25 7.65
CA ASP A 47 14.36 3.27 6.74
C ASP A 47 15.49 3.91 5.91
N PRO A 48 16.72 3.96 6.46
CA PRO A 48 17.84 4.65 5.83
C PRO A 48 18.46 3.90 4.64
N ASP A 49 18.19 2.60 4.47
CA ASP A 49 18.58 1.81 3.30
C ASP A 49 17.61 1.98 2.12
N GLY A 50 16.46 2.60 2.37
CA GLY A 50 15.54 3.10 1.36
C GLY A 50 14.32 2.21 1.17
N ILE A 51 13.25 2.79 0.62
CA ILE A 51 11.95 2.12 0.52
C ILE A 51 11.83 1.33 -0.78
N THR A 52 10.92 0.36 -0.81
CA THR A 52 10.52 -0.32 -2.05
C THR A 52 9.30 0.39 -2.64
N ILE A 53 9.29 0.58 -3.96
CA ILE A 53 8.10 1.08 -4.69
C ILE A 53 7.67 0.07 -5.74
N TYR A 54 6.38 -0.25 -5.73
CA TYR A 54 5.69 -0.86 -6.84
C TYR A 54 4.80 0.17 -7.52
N LEU A 55 4.84 0.19 -8.84
CA LEU A 55 3.86 0.88 -9.66
C LEU A 55 3.07 -0.16 -10.44
N PHE A 56 1.76 -0.24 -10.25
CA PHE A 56 0.93 -1.30 -10.83
C PHE A 56 -0.26 -0.79 -11.64
N SER A 57 -0.66 -1.59 -12.62
CA SER A 57 -1.97 -1.55 -13.27
C SER A 57 -2.33 -2.97 -13.69
N GLY A 58 -2.43 -3.29 -14.99
CA GLY A 58 -2.54 -4.68 -15.46
C GLY A 58 -1.22 -5.48 -15.37
N ARG A 59 -0.12 -4.80 -15.03
CA ARG A 59 1.21 -5.36 -14.69
C ARG A 59 1.84 -4.42 -13.67
N PHE A 60 2.88 -4.87 -12.98
CA PHE A 60 3.64 -4.02 -12.06
C PHE A 60 5.10 -3.86 -12.45
N LYS A 61 5.71 -2.79 -11.94
CA LYS A 61 7.15 -2.57 -11.95
C LYS A 61 7.61 -2.26 -10.54
N ARG A 62 8.66 -2.94 -10.09
CA ARG A 62 9.30 -2.76 -8.79
C ARG A 62 10.54 -1.87 -8.92
N TYR A 63 10.76 -1.04 -7.91
CA TYR A 63 11.91 -0.18 -7.71
C TYR A 63 12.41 -0.39 -6.28
N ASP A 64 13.69 -0.71 -6.10
CA ASP A 64 14.31 -0.93 -4.79
C ASP A 64 15.18 0.27 -4.38
N ASN A 65 15.40 0.43 -3.07
CA ASN A 65 16.25 1.47 -2.47
C ASN A 65 15.88 2.88 -2.97
N VAL A 66 14.57 3.17 -2.97
CA VAL A 66 14.00 4.41 -3.49
C VAL A 66 14.04 5.49 -2.42
N THR A 67 14.44 6.70 -2.81
CA THR A 67 14.36 7.91 -1.98
C THR A 67 13.20 8.80 -2.42
N ALA A 68 12.79 9.75 -1.58
CA ALA A 68 11.76 10.73 -1.93
C ALA A 68 12.00 11.43 -3.29
N ALA A 69 13.26 11.74 -3.62
CA ALA A 69 13.62 12.35 -4.89
C ALA A 69 13.28 11.44 -6.10
N LYS A 70 13.47 10.13 -5.96
CA LYS A 70 13.19 9.15 -7.02
C LYS A 70 11.69 8.90 -7.20
N VAL A 71 10.88 9.07 -6.14
CA VAL A 71 9.40 9.01 -6.24
C VAL A 71 8.88 10.04 -7.23
N THR A 72 9.33 11.29 -7.13
CA THR A 72 8.92 12.35 -8.06
C THR A 72 9.22 12.00 -9.51
N GLN A 73 10.41 11.43 -9.77
CA GLN A 73 10.78 10.98 -11.11
C GLN A 73 9.89 9.83 -11.59
N ILE A 74 9.54 8.87 -10.73
CA ILE A 74 8.64 7.75 -11.09
C ILE A 74 7.29 8.30 -11.58
N PHE A 75 6.71 9.29 -10.89
CA PHE A 75 5.45 9.90 -11.33
C PHE A 75 5.59 10.68 -12.65
N GLN A 76 6.70 11.39 -12.88
CA GLN A 76 6.93 12.13 -14.12
C GLN A 76 7.12 11.24 -15.35
N GLU A 77 7.66 10.03 -15.15
CA GLU A 77 7.94 9.08 -16.23
C GLU A 77 6.75 8.13 -16.53
N ASN A 78 5.63 8.27 -15.82
CA ASN A 78 4.51 7.32 -15.91
C ASN A 78 3.16 8.04 -15.92
N ASP A 79 2.28 7.60 -16.83
CA ASP A 79 0.89 8.06 -16.90
C ASP A 79 -0.11 6.94 -16.56
N PRO A 80 -1.26 7.27 -15.96
CA PRO A 80 -2.35 6.32 -15.73
C PRO A 80 -2.76 5.55 -16.99
N SER A 81 -2.83 4.23 -16.89
CA SER A 81 -3.26 3.33 -17.96
C SER A 81 -3.43 1.88 -17.48
N GLY A 82 -4.30 1.13 -18.17
CA GLY A 82 -4.52 -0.28 -17.89
C GLY A 82 -5.58 -0.54 -16.83
N SER A 83 -5.67 -1.80 -16.42
CA SER A 83 -6.62 -2.29 -15.40
C SER A 83 -6.01 -2.23 -13.99
N THR A 84 -6.67 -2.82 -12.99
CA THR A 84 -6.29 -2.72 -11.57
C THR A 84 -5.96 -4.10 -10.98
N ASP A 85 -4.87 -4.72 -11.44
CA ASP A 85 -4.41 -6.04 -10.97
C ASP A 85 -3.64 -5.92 -9.64
N LEU A 86 -4.38 -5.56 -8.58
CA LEU A 86 -3.87 -5.43 -7.22
C LEU A 86 -3.42 -6.77 -6.63
N ALA A 87 -4.09 -7.86 -6.99
CA ALA A 87 -3.81 -9.19 -6.44
C ALA A 87 -2.39 -9.66 -6.80
N SER A 88 -1.96 -9.48 -8.06
CA SER A 88 -0.63 -9.88 -8.50
C SER A 88 0.48 -9.10 -7.80
N VAL A 89 0.33 -7.78 -7.64
CA VAL A 89 1.35 -6.94 -7.00
C VAL A 89 1.41 -7.18 -5.48
N LEU A 90 0.27 -7.33 -4.80
CA LEU A 90 0.23 -7.69 -3.38
C LEU A 90 0.87 -9.05 -3.13
N LYS A 91 0.56 -10.05 -3.98
CA LYS A 91 1.17 -11.37 -3.87
C LYS A 91 2.68 -11.30 -4.03
N HIS A 92 3.17 -10.53 -4.99
CA HIS A 92 4.60 -10.38 -5.20
C HIS A 92 5.28 -9.69 -4.01
N ALA A 93 4.70 -8.60 -3.48
CA ALA A 93 5.26 -7.88 -2.34
C ALA A 93 5.31 -8.77 -1.07
N THR A 94 4.22 -9.47 -0.77
CA THR A 94 4.15 -10.37 0.40
C THR A 94 5.06 -11.59 0.25
N ASP A 95 5.14 -12.21 -0.93
CA ASP A 95 6.08 -13.31 -1.17
C ASP A 95 7.54 -12.88 -1.04
N ASP A 96 7.90 -11.68 -1.51
CA ASP A 96 9.24 -11.13 -1.34
C ASP A 96 9.58 -10.89 0.14
N TYR A 97 8.64 -10.36 0.93
CA TYR A 97 8.80 -10.24 2.38
C TYR A 97 9.16 -11.59 3.01
N PHE A 98 8.39 -12.65 2.71
CA PHE A 98 8.67 -13.98 3.27
C PHE A 98 9.99 -14.57 2.76
N GLN A 99 10.37 -14.30 1.51
CA GLN A 99 11.66 -14.71 0.97
C GLN A 99 12.79 -14.04 1.77
N ARG A 100 12.75 -12.71 1.96
CA ARG A 100 13.71 -11.96 2.76
C ARG A 100 13.72 -12.40 4.23
N LYS A 101 12.55 -12.70 4.80
CA LYS A 101 12.44 -13.21 6.17
C LYS A 101 13.18 -14.53 6.32
N SER A 102 12.97 -15.45 5.38
CA SER A 102 13.63 -16.77 5.39
C SER A 102 15.15 -16.71 5.21
N SER A 103 15.66 -15.67 4.55
CA SER A 103 17.09 -15.43 4.36
C SER A 103 17.71 -14.55 5.46
N GLY A 104 16.93 -14.10 6.45
CA GLY A 104 17.40 -13.22 7.52
C GLY A 104 17.73 -11.80 7.05
N GLN A 105 17.07 -11.32 6.01
CA GLN A 105 17.26 -10.01 5.39
C GLN A 105 16.18 -8.98 5.74
N THR A 106 15.12 -9.37 6.46
CA THR A 106 14.13 -8.43 7.00
C THR A 106 14.66 -7.76 8.25
N LYS A 107 14.28 -6.50 8.46
CA LYS A 107 14.57 -5.81 9.72
C LYS A 107 13.78 -6.43 10.90
N PRO A 108 14.27 -6.28 12.16
CA PRO A 108 13.67 -6.94 13.32
C PRO A 108 12.19 -6.67 13.56
N ASN A 109 11.70 -5.48 13.24
CA ASN A 109 10.27 -5.16 13.41
C ASN A 109 9.43 -5.57 12.21
N GLY A 110 10.01 -6.05 11.11
CA GLY A 110 9.29 -6.52 9.93
C GLY A 110 9.05 -5.43 8.90
N GLU A 111 7.84 -5.32 8.35
CA GLU A 111 7.54 -4.42 7.22
C GLU A 111 6.15 -3.75 7.33
N ILE A 112 5.97 -2.59 6.71
CA ILE A 112 4.66 -1.99 6.40
C ILE A 112 4.54 -1.80 4.89
N ILE A 113 3.42 -2.27 4.34
CA ILE A 113 3.03 -2.06 2.95
C ILE A 113 1.93 -1.01 2.90
N LEU A 114 2.15 0.07 2.16
CA LEU A 114 1.17 1.13 1.91
C LEU A 114 0.64 1.00 0.49
N VAL A 115 -0.65 0.79 0.33
CA VAL A 115 -1.29 0.65 -0.99
C VAL A 115 -2.08 1.91 -1.30
N VAL A 116 -1.61 2.72 -2.24
CA VAL A 116 -2.29 3.93 -2.70
C VAL A 116 -3.11 3.59 -3.95
N THR A 117 -4.43 3.57 -3.86
CA THR A 117 -5.33 3.13 -4.95
C THR A 117 -6.65 3.90 -4.96
N ASP A 118 -7.26 4.05 -6.14
CA ASP A 118 -8.53 4.77 -6.30
C ASP A 118 -9.76 3.88 -6.55
N GLY A 119 -9.58 2.55 -6.53
CA GLY A 119 -10.54 1.68 -7.17
C GLY A 119 -10.65 0.28 -6.58
N GLU A 120 -11.76 -0.35 -6.95
CA GLU A 120 -11.96 -1.78 -6.79
C GLU A 120 -11.00 -2.55 -7.72
N PRO A 121 -10.30 -3.58 -7.22
CA PRO A 121 -9.40 -4.37 -8.04
C PRO A 121 -10.15 -5.21 -9.07
N ASP A 122 -9.45 -5.65 -10.11
CA ASP A 122 -10.00 -6.53 -11.16
C ASP A 122 -10.59 -7.83 -10.59
N ASP A 123 -10.02 -8.35 -9.49
CA ASP A 123 -10.50 -9.54 -8.78
C ASP A 123 -10.43 -9.36 -7.26
N ARG A 124 -11.57 -8.95 -6.67
CA ARG A 124 -11.75 -8.83 -5.21
C ARG A 124 -11.41 -10.12 -4.45
N LYS A 125 -11.80 -11.28 -4.97
CA LYS A 125 -11.60 -12.56 -4.27
C LYS A 125 -10.12 -12.96 -4.26
N ALA A 126 -9.41 -12.67 -5.34
CA ALA A 126 -7.97 -12.90 -5.39
C ALA A 126 -7.21 -12.03 -4.38
N VAL A 127 -7.57 -10.74 -4.24
CA VAL A 127 -6.98 -9.86 -3.23
C VAL A 127 -7.22 -10.37 -1.81
N MET A 128 -8.47 -10.67 -1.46
CA MET A 128 -8.81 -11.24 -0.14
C MET A 128 -8.03 -12.52 0.13
N LYS A 129 -7.92 -13.41 -0.86
CA LYS A 129 -7.18 -14.66 -0.73
C LYS A 129 -5.70 -14.42 -0.44
N VAL A 130 -5.06 -13.48 -1.13
CA VAL A 130 -3.64 -13.15 -0.91
C VAL A 130 -3.41 -12.67 0.53
N ILE A 131 -4.26 -11.79 1.04
CA ILE A 131 -4.14 -11.25 2.41
C ILE A 131 -4.38 -12.36 3.45
N ILE A 132 -5.42 -13.17 3.28
CA ILE A 132 -5.71 -14.31 4.16
C ILE A 132 -4.54 -15.31 4.17
N GLU A 133 -4.00 -15.67 3.02
CA GLU A 133 -2.85 -16.59 2.93
C GLU A 133 -1.58 -15.99 3.52
N THR A 134 -1.40 -14.67 3.38
CA THR A 134 -0.30 -13.91 3.98
C THR A 134 -0.40 -13.98 5.50
N SER A 135 -1.53 -13.58 6.10
CA SER A 135 -1.73 -13.58 7.56
C SER A 135 -1.44 -14.94 8.19
N ARG A 136 -1.81 -16.04 7.52
CA ARG A 136 -1.59 -17.42 8.00
C ARG A 136 -0.11 -17.81 8.09
N ARG A 137 0.74 -17.20 7.26
CA ARG A 137 2.18 -17.44 7.22
C ARG A 137 2.94 -16.58 8.23
N LEU A 138 2.29 -15.59 8.85
CA LEU A 138 2.96 -14.70 9.80
C LEU A 138 3.19 -15.40 11.15
N ASP A 139 4.29 -15.04 11.80
CA ASP A 139 4.60 -15.52 13.15
C ASP A 139 3.92 -14.66 14.22
N THR A 140 3.92 -13.34 14.03
CA THR A 140 3.23 -12.37 14.91
C THR A 140 2.41 -11.37 14.09
N GLU A 141 1.33 -10.84 14.65
CA GLU A 141 0.45 -9.86 14.00
C GLU A 141 1.19 -8.58 13.58
N GLN A 142 2.11 -8.07 14.41
CA GLN A 142 2.80 -6.80 14.15
C GLN A 142 3.97 -6.90 13.16
N GLU A 143 4.26 -8.09 12.60
CA GLU A 143 5.43 -8.27 11.73
C GLU A 143 5.22 -7.75 10.31
N LEU A 144 3.97 -7.70 9.83
CA LEU A 144 3.63 -7.20 8.51
C LEU A 144 2.25 -6.53 8.56
N GLY A 145 2.22 -5.23 8.30
CA GLY A 145 0.99 -4.44 8.17
C GLY A 145 0.74 -4.01 6.73
N ILE A 146 -0.53 -3.89 6.33
CA ILE A 146 -0.96 -3.42 5.02
C ILE A 146 -1.98 -2.29 5.21
N SER A 147 -1.60 -1.03 4.96
CA SER A 147 -2.56 0.08 4.99
C SER A 147 -2.98 0.48 3.59
N PHE A 148 -4.28 0.47 3.33
CA PHE A 148 -4.91 0.91 2.09
C PHE A 148 -5.27 2.38 2.19
N ILE A 149 -4.69 3.18 1.30
CA ILE A 149 -4.91 4.62 1.22
C ILE A 149 -5.78 4.90 0.00
N GLN A 150 -7.07 5.14 0.24
CA GLN A 150 -8.05 5.37 -0.81
C GLN A 150 -7.88 6.77 -1.41
N VAL A 151 -7.72 6.84 -2.73
CA VAL A 151 -7.74 8.07 -3.52
C VAL A 151 -9.14 8.27 -4.12
N GLY A 152 -9.72 9.46 -3.93
CA GLY A 152 -11.06 9.76 -4.41
C GLY A 152 -12.17 9.07 -3.60
N THR A 153 -13.41 9.21 -4.06
CA THR A 153 -14.62 8.98 -3.25
C THR A 153 -15.53 7.87 -3.79
N ASP A 154 -14.96 6.91 -4.54
CA ASP A 154 -15.75 5.80 -5.08
C ASP A 154 -16.30 4.90 -3.95
N ALA A 155 -17.63 4.81 -3.88
CA ALA A 155 -18.29 4.10 -2.79
C ALA A 155 -18.13 2.56 -2.85
N GLN A 156 -17.84 1.99 -4.02
CA GLN A 156 -17.56 0.56 -4.14
C GLN A 156 -16.14 0.23 -3.67
N ALA A 157 -15.18 1.10 -3.99
CA ALA A 157 -13.82 1.03 -3.46
C ALA A 157 -13.84 1.15 -1.93
N THR A 158 -14.51 2.17 -1.38
CA THR A 158 -14.63 2.33 0.09
C THR A 158 -15.21 1.10 0.77
N ARG A 159 -16.32 0.54 0.24
CA ARG A 159 -16.90 -0.67 0.83
C ARG A 159 -15.96 -1.87 0.75
N PHE A 160 -15.24 -2.00 -0.36
CA PHE A 160 -14.33 -3.12 -0.54
C PHE A 160 -13.10 -3.03 0.37
N LEU A 161 -12.48 -1.86 0.47
CA LEU A 161 -11.32 -1.66 1.35
C LEU A 161 -11.70 -1.88 2.82
N LYS A 162 -12.88 -1.39 3.26
CA LYS A 162 -13.41 -1.71 4.59
C LYS A 162 -13.65 -3.20 4.85
N ILE A 163 -13.99 -3.99 3.82
CA ILE A 163 -14.08 -5.45 3.97
C ILE A 163 -12.69 -6.08 4.15
N LEU A 164 -11.65 -5.52 3.51
CA LEU A 164 -10.28 -5.98 3.71
C LEU A 164 -9.80 -5.68 5.13
N ASP A 165 -10.26 -4.56 5.68
CA ASP A 165 -10.05 -4.08 7.03
C ASP A 165 -10.78 -4.98 8.06
N ASP A 166 -12.11 -4.89 8.10
CA ASP A 166 -12.90 -5.36 9.25
C ASP A 166 -13.24 -6.87 9.22
N ASP A 167 -13.27 -7.48 8.03
CA ASP A 167 -14.01 -8.74 7.82
C ASP A 167 -13.12 -9.96 7.52
N LEU A 168 -11.81 -9.80 7.30
CA LEU A 168 -10.97 -10.91 6.81
C LEU A 168 -10.71 -12.00 7.84
N GLN A 169 -10.68 -11.67 9.14
CA GLN A 169 -10.57 -12.67 10.20
C GLN A 169 -11.77 -13.64 10.18
N SER A 170 -12.98 -13.11 9.99
CA SER A 170 -14.20 -13.91 9.84
C SER A 170 -14.16 -14.80 8.59
N ALA A 171 -13.42 -14.39 7.55
CA ALA A 171 -13.15 -15.18 6.34
C ALA A 171 -11.97 -16.17 6.48
N GLY A 172 -11.30 -16.20 7.64
CA GLY A 172 -10.25 -17.15 7.98
C GLY A 172 -8.82 -16.63 7.88
N ALA A 173 -8.61 -15.31 7.86
CA ALA A 173 -7.30 -14.72 8.18
C ALA A 173 -6.88 -15.10 9.61
N LYS A 174 -5.57 -15.26 9.84
CA LYS A 174 -5.03 -15.65 11.15
C LYS A 174 -4.88 -14.45 12.08
N PHE A 175 -4.50 -13.31 11.52
CA PHE A 175 -4.28 -12.04 12.20
C PHE A 175 -4.99 -10.95 11.40
N ASP A 176 -5.34 -9.87 12.09
CA ASP A 176 -5.69 -8.65 11.36
C ASP A 176 -4.40 -7.96 10.94
N ILE A 177 -4.30 -7.64 9.65
CA ILE A 177 -3.08 -7.05 9.08
C ILE A 177 -3.41 -5.93 8.10
N CYS A 178 -4.68 -5.54 8.04
CA CYS A 178 -5.15 -4.47 7.16
C CYS A 178 -5.56 -3.27 7.99
N ASP A 179 -5.36 -2.09 7.42
CA ASP A 179 -5.91 -0.81 7.88
C ASP A 179 -6.42 -0.09 6.63
N THR A 180 -7.52 0.64 6.71
CA THR A 180 -7.99 1.49 5.61
C THR A 180 -8.18 2.93 6.04
N ILE A 181 -7.57 3.84 5.27
CA ILE A 181 -7.74 5.28 5.43
C ILE A 181 -8.03 5.95 4.09
N THR A 182 -8.85 7.00 4.08
CA THR A 182 -9.02 7.82 2.87
C THR A 182 -7.95 8.90 2.81
N MET A 183 -7.62 9.36 1.61
CA MET A 183 -6.73 10.52 1.44
C MET A 183 -7.23 11.76 2.17
N GLU A 184 -8.55 11.93 2.30
CA GLU A 184 -9.16 13.05 3.03
C GLU A 184 -8.93 12.91 4.53
N ASP A 185 -9.23 11.74 5.10
CA ASP A 185 -8.99 11.47 6.53
C ASP A 185 -7.49 11.52 6.89
N MET A 186 -6.62 11.17 5.95
CA MET A 186 -5.17 11.27 6.11
C MET A 186 -4.68 12.72 6.29
N GLU A 187 -5.43 13.72 5.81
CA GLU A 187 -5.09 15.13 6.02
C GLU A 187 -5.28 15.55 7.51
N ASP A 188 -6.13 14.83 8.26
CA ASP A 188 -6.47 15.14 9.65
C ASP A 188 -5.63 14.39 10.69
N VAL A 189 -4.81 13.42 10.26
CA VAL A 189 -3.93 12.63 11.14
C VAL A 189 -2.46 12.79 10.76
N SER A 190 -1.56 12.46 11.69
CA SER A 190 -0.13 12.50 11.37
C SER A 190 0.29 11.30 10.50
N LEU A 191 1.24 11.48 9.58
CA LEU A 191 1.75 10.35 8.79
C LEU A 191 2.36 9.24 9.67
N SER A 192 2.88 9.57 10.85
CA SER A 192 3.34 8.56 11.80
C SER A 192 2.21 7.73 12.39
N GLU A 193 1.03 8.33 12.56
CA GLU A 193 -0.17 7.65 13.04
C GLU A 193 -0.74 6.73 11.96
N VAL A 194 -0.77 7.17 10.70
CA VAL A 194 -1.11 6.31 9.54
C VAL A 194 -0.23 5.06 9.51
N LEU A 195 1.09 5.22 9.66
CA LEU A 195 2.02 4.09 9.69
C LEU A 195 1.83 3.21 10.93
N LEU A 196 1.40 3.78 12.06
CA LEU A 196 1.22 3.04 13.30
C LEU A 196 -0.04 2.18 13.24
N ASN A 197 -1.15 2.75 12.76
CA ASN A 197 -2.44 2.07 12.62
C ASN A 197 -2.30 0.79 11.80
N ALA A 198 -1.51 0.83 10.72
CA ALA A 198 -1.21 -0.32 9.86
C ALA A 198 -0.71 -1.58 10.61
N ILE A 199 -0.22 -1.46 11.84
CA ILE A 199 0.32 -2.57 12.66
C ILE A 199 -0.29 -2.64 14.07
N THR A 200 -1.30 -1.83 14.38
CA THR A 200 -1.92 -1.80 15.72
C THR A 200 -3.43 -1.89 15.73
N ASP A 201 -4.07 -1.91 14.56
CA ASP A 201 -5.51 -2.12 14.46
C ASP A 201 -5.91 -3.55 14.91
#